data_AF-A0A8T2RQZ8-F1
#
_entry.id   AF-A0A8T2RQZ8-F1
#
_cell.length_a   1.000
_cell.length_b   1.000
_cell.length_c   1.000
_cell.angle_alpha   90.00
_cell.angle_beta   90.00
_cell.angle_gamma   90.00
#
_symmetry.space_group_name_H-M   'P 1'
#
loop_
_entity.id
_entity.type
_entity.pdbx_description
1 polymer ?
#
loop_
_entity_poly.entity_id
_entity_poly.type
_entity_poly.pdbx_seq_one_letter_code
_entity_poly.pdbx_strand_id
1 'polypeptide(L)'
;MKEMLIKEKEELSNVKTQLQRERKLVEEANRENKKLKSEKQKISLEILEHQHRSADVSTEVTKIRESARSEALKEMGPILASKDRKVEQLQAEVHEMESKLLQLQAEVKLLRQSHSSHQTMHSEEVNSLGQSTDGSRNLTEQLEQVNNVTKGTHDSFEVERSNYEKKLAAAYAERDKVMKDLKRLRQHLLEKEQADSEKMEQDSKLIAELEEKANASMVQAMQLEQNLAQALQKQADMSQKFSEQLEASNQQIIVLKRKLAACMSASESKDSELLNLQAALGQYYAECEAKDRLHTELSSARKELDKLSDQLKIANDAMTLKDKEKEDILEKLASQQKKFSQSQEQRRKLEADVLMMRRALEQSLSRLNRMSSDSDFHVDRRIVIKLLVTYFQRQQSREVLDLMSRMLGFSDEEKQAIGLAQQGAGKGVVRGVLGLPGRFVGSLLKSGSSPAAMPLSETDDQSFSDLWIDFLLKESEEREKRDSLAADASASNSNNEPSSTMDLLKPRSFSDSGYEHKNVDDFSTPNRLKDLSFVNGPSSRYQGGDSVGSSEFSNVPLNLSPNPSLAQSYLR
;
A
#
# COMPACT_ATOMS: atom_id res chain seq x y z
N MET A 1 53.37 22.56 -22.52
CA MET A 1 52.56 22.63 -23.77
C MET A 1 52.48 21.29 -24.49
N LYS A 2 53.51 20.81 -25.23
CA LYS A 2 53.41 19.62 -26.10
C LYS A 2 52.78 18.38 -25.43
N GLU A 3 53.18 18.06 -24.21
CA GLU A 3 52.66 16.89 -23.47
C GLU A 3 51.19 17.02 -23.06
N MET A 4 50.73 18.23 -22.70
CA MET A 4 49.30 18.47 -22.40
C MET A 4 48.45 18.24 -23.66
N LEU A 5 48.94 18.71 -24.81
CA LEU A 5 48.29 18.53 -26.12
C LEU A 5 48.38 17.08 -26.66
N ILE A 6 49.17 16.21 -26.01
CA ILE A 6 49.14 14.75 -26.24
C ILE A 6 48.07 14.11 -25.35
N LYS A 7 48.05 14.42 -24.04
CA LYS A 7 47.02 13.92 -23.11
C LYS A 7 45.60 14.30 -23.54
N GLU A 8 45.38 15.56 -23.90
CA GLU A 8 44.10 16.07 -24.41
C GLU A 8 43.62 15.31 -25.67
N LYS A 9 44.54 14.91 -26.55
CA LYS A 9 44.23 14.08 -27.72
C LYS A 9 43.91 12.63 -27.37
N GLU A 10 44.57 12.08 -26.34
CA GLU A 10 44.33 10.73 -25.84
C GLU A 10 42.98 10.65 -25.11
N GLU A 11 42.66 11.63 -24.27
CA GLU A 11 41.36 11.82 -23.61
C GLU A 11 40.24 11.98 -24.65
N LEU A 12 40.40 12.86 -25.64
CA LEU A 12 39.43 13.07 -26.72
C LEU A 12 39.26 11.82 -27.61
N SER A 13 40.33 11.04 -27.79
CA SER A 13 40.26 9.71 -28.43
C SER A 13 39.44 8.73 -27.58
N ASN A 14 39.70 8.64 -26.28
CA ASN A 14 38.97 7.77 -25.36
C ASN A 14 37.47 8.11 -25.31
N VAL A 15 37.12 9.38 -25.12
CA VAL A 15 35.73 9.88 -25.18
C VAL A 15 35.07 9.53 -26.51
N LYS A 16 35.78 9.70 -27.64
CA LYS A 16 35.26 9.31 -28.97
C LYS A 16 35.01 7.81 -29.08
N THR A 17 35.85 6.94 -28.51
CA THR A 17 35.57 5.50 -28.48
C THR A 17 34.41 5.14 -27.55
N GLN A 18 34.27 5.81 -26.41
CA GLN A 18 33.15 5.60 -25.48
C GLN A 18 31.82 5.97 -26.15
N LEU A 19 31.73 7.16 -26.73
CA LEU A 19 30.54 7.63 -27.46
C LEU A 19 30.19 6.73 -28.67
N GLN A 20 31.18 6.05 -29.28
CA GLN A 20 30.93 5.01 -30.28
C GLN A 20 30.40 3.69 -29.69
N ARG A 21 30.81 3.29 -28.48
CA ARG A 21 30.24 2.13 -27.77
C ARG A 21 28.80 2.41 -27.35
N GLU A 22 28.55 3.56 -26.73
CA GLU A 22 27.22 4.00 -26.29
C GLU A 22 26.23 4.08 -27.46
N ARG A 23 26.63 4.63 -28.62
CA ARG A 23 25.79 4.61 -29.83
C ARG A 23 25.42 3.20 -30.27
N LYS A 24 26.35 2.24 -30.25
CA LYS A 24 26.06 0.83 -30.59
C LYS A 24 25.05 0.21 -29.62
N LEU A 25 25.23 0.42 -28.31
CA LEU A 25 24.30 -0.05 -27.29
C LEU A 25 22.90 0.57 -27.46
N VAL A 26 22.82 1.86 -27.75
CA VAL A 26 21.55 2.55 -28.03
C VAL A 26 20.89 2.00 -29.30
N GLU A 27 21.64 1.74 -30.38
CA GLU A 27 21.07 1.08 -31.56
C GLU A 27 20.59 -0.35 -31.28
N GLU A 28 21.31 -1.11 -30.46
CA GLU A 28 20.98 -2.49 -30.10
C GLU A 28 19.72 -2.56 -29.22
N ALA A 29 19.63 -1.74 -28.17
CA ALA A 29 18.42 -1.57 -27.38
C ALA A 29 17.23 -1.09 -28.22
N ASN A 30 17.45 -0.27 -29.26
CA ASN A 30 16.41 0.12 -30.23
C ASN A 30 16.00 -1.02 -31.18
N ARG A 31 16.90 -1.96 -31.53
CA ARG A 31 16.56 -3.17 -32.28
C ARG A 31 15.75 -4.15 -31.42
N GLU A 32 16.12 -4.30 -30.15
CA GLU A 32 15.41 -5.13 -29.18
C GLU A 32 14.01 -4.59 -28.87
N ASN A 33 13.88 -3.29 -28.58
CA ASN A 33 12.56 -2.65 -28.39
C ASN A 33 11.63 -2.83 -29.61
N LYS A 34 12.17 -2.85 -30.84
CA LYS A 34 11.38 -3.14 -32.05
C LYS A 34 10.91 -4.60 -32.10
N LYS A 35 11.76 -5.58 -31.72
CA LYS A 35 11.37 -6.99 -31.59
C LYS A 35 10.26 -7.15 -30.54
N LEU A 36 10.51 -6.71 -29.31
CA LEU A 36 9.56 -6.79 -28.19
C LEU A 36 8.22 -6.11 -28.52
N LYS A 37 8.23 -4.99 -29.27
CA LYS A 37 7.00 -4.34 -29.74
C LYS A 37 6.21 -5.22 -30.74
N SER A 38 6.89 -5.89 -31.67
CA SER A 38 6.26 -6.82 -32.60
C SER A 38 5.75 -8.10 -31.93
N GLU A 39 6.48 -8.62 -30.94
CA GLU A 39 6.08 -9.77 -30.13
C GLU A 39 4.87 -9.44 -29.26
N LYS A 40 4.86 -8.27 -28.60
CA LYS A 40 3.68 -7.76 -27.88
C LYS A 40 2.46 -7.63 -28.79
N GLN A 41 2.63 -7.18 -30.04
CA GLN A 41 1.53 -7.11 -31.01
C GLN A 41 1.02 -8.51 -31.40
N LYS A 42 1.92 -9.48 -31.63
CA LYS A 42 1.55 -10.88 -31.90
C LYS A 42 0.78 -11.52 -30.75
N ILE A 43 1.30 -11.41 -29.52
CA ILE A 43 0.65 -11.94 -28.31
C ILE A 43 -0.73 -11.27 -28.10
N SER A 44 -0.85 -9.97 -28.35
CA SER A 44 -2.13 -9.25 -28.25
C SER A 44 -3.19 -9.72 -29.27
N LEU A 45 -2.78 -10.22 -30.44
CA LEU A 45 -3.69 -10.83 -31.42
C LEU A 45 -4.08 -12.25 -30.99
N GLU A 46 -3.13 -13.04 -30.50
CA GLU A 46 -3.38 -14.40 -29.99
C GLU A 46 -4.36 -14.38 -28.80
N ILE A 47 -4.21 -13.43 -27.86
CA ILE A 47 -5.16 -13.23 -26.76
C ILE A 47 -6.57 -12.90 -27.28
N LEU A 48 -6.69 -12.05 -28.29
CA LEU A 48 -7.99 -11.64 -28.85
C LEU A 48 -8.66 -12.82 -29.59
N GLU A 49 -7.88 -13.64 -30.31
CA GLU A 49 -8.38 -14.87 -30.93
C GLU A 49 -8.82 -15.90 -29.88
N HIS A 50 -8.07 -16.06 -28.78
CA HIS A 50 -8.47 -16.91 -27.65
C HIS A 50 -9.74 -16.40 -26.96
N GLN A 51 -9.93 -15.09 -26.82
CA GLN A 51 -11.17 -14.49 -26.31
C GLN A 51 -12.36 -14.79 -27.23
N HIS A 52 -12.20 -14.67 -28.55
CA HIS A 52 -13.26 -15.00 -29.51
C HIS A 52 -13.64 -16.49 -29.43
N ARG A 53 -12.66 -17.39 -29.51
CA ARG A 53 -12.89 -18.84 -29.35
C ARG A 53 -13.58 -19.19 -28.03
N SER A 54 -13.23 -18.47 -26.94
CA SER A 54 -13.87 -18.66 -25.64
C SER A 54 -15.33 -18.17 -25.63
N ALA A 55 -15.66 -17.10 -26.35
CA ALA A 55 -17.03 -16.64 -26.51
C ALA A 55 -17.84 -17.64 -27.35
N ASP A 56 -17.29 -18.10 -28.49
CA ASP A 56 -17.93 -19.10 -29.36
C ASP A 56 -18.29 -20.37 -28.58
N VAL A 57 -17.32 -20.95 -27.85
CA VAL A 57 -17.52 -22.12 -26.98
C VAL A 57 -18.55 -21.83 -25.89
N SER A 58 -18.57 -20.63 -25.30
CA SER A 58 -19.60 -20.26 -24.33
C SER A 58 -21.01 -20.25 -24.94
N THR A 59 -21.17 -19.81 -26.20
CA THR A 59 -22.49 -19.85 -26.87
C THR A 59 -22.95 -21.28 -27.16
N GLU A 60 -22.05 -22.17 -27.59
CA GLU A 60 -22.40 -23.59 -27.79
C GLU A 60 -22.73 -24.29 -26.47
N VAL A 61 -22.00 -24.01 -25.38
CA VAL A 61 -22.36 -24.53 -24.04
C VAL A 61 -23.75 -24.05 -23.62
N THR A 62 -24.16 -22.80 -23.91
CA THR A 62 -25.54 -22.36 -23.65
C THR A 62 -26.57 -23.08 -24.53
N LYS A 63 -26.33 -23.24 -25.85
CA LYS A 63 -27.24 -23.98 -26.75
C LYS A 63 -27.43 -25.44 -26.34
N ILE A 64 -26.34 -26.13 -26.00
CA ILE A 64 -26.38 -27.52 -25.54
C ILE A 64 -27.17 -27.63 -24.23
N ARG A 65 -26.98 -26.69 -23.29
CA ARG A 65 -27.71 -26.65 -22.02
C ARG A 65 -29.20 -26.38 -22.19
N GLU A 66 -29.58 -25.52 -23.14
CA GLU A 66 -30.97 -25.25 -23.49
C GLU A 66 -31.63 -26.42 -24.21
N SER A 67 -30.91 -27.07 -25.14
CA SER A 67 -31.37 -28.29 -25.81
C SER A 67 -31.64 -29.41 -24.81
N ALA A 68 -30.66 -29.72 -23.94
CA ALA A 68 -30.81 -30.74 -22.91
C ALA A 68 -31.96 -30.43 -21.92
N ARG A 69 -32.19 -29.15 -21.59
CA ARG A 69 -33.32 -28.72 -20.76
C ARG A 69 -34.67 -28.91 -21.48
N SER A 70 -34.73 -28.60 -22.77
CA SER A 70 -35.91 -28.80 -23.62
C SER A 70 -36.25 -30.29 -23.78
N GLU A 71 -35.23 -31.11 -23.95
CA GLU A 71 -35.33 -32.56 -24.10
C GLU A 71 -35.79 -33.24 -22.80
N ALA A 72 -35.17 -32.89 -21.66
CA ALA A 72 -35.61 -33.34 -20.33
C ALA A 72 -37.07 -32.93 -20.02
N LEU A 73 -37.51 -31.74 -20.46
CA LEU A 73 -38.91 -31.30 -20.33
C LEU A 73 -39.86 -32.15 -21.20
N LYS A 74 -39.45 -32.56 -22.41
CA LYS A 74 -40.24 -33.44 -23.28
C LYS A 74 -40.38 -34.85 -22.71
N GLU A 75 -39.35 -35.40 -22.08
CA GLU A 75 -39.42 -36.73 -21.45
C GLU A 75 -40.13 -36.72 -20.10
N MET A 76 -39.84 -35.75 -19.22
CA MET A 76 -40.50 -35.69 -17.90
C MET A 76 -41.94 -35.21 -17.95
N GLY A 77 -42.34 -34.36 -18.92
CA GLY A 77 -43.70 -33.82 -19.01
C GLY A 77 -44.79 -34.93 -19.05
N PRO A 78 -44.71 -35.91 -19.96
CA PRO A 78 -45.62 -37.05 -19.99
C PRO A 78 -45.56 -37.93 -18.73
N ILE A 79 -44.39 -38.08 -18.10
CA ILE A 79 -44.22 -38.88 -16.88
C ILE A 79 -44.85 -38.20 -15.66
N LEU A 80 -44.75 -36.87 -15.56
CA LEU A 80 -45.47 -36.08 -14.55
C LEU A 80 -46.97 -36.15 -14.81
N ALA A 81 -47.43 -35.80 -16.01
CA ALA A 81 -48.86 -35.81 -16.34
C ALA A 81 -49.53 -37.20 -16.21
N SER A 82 -48.79 -38.30 -16.36
CA SER A 82 -49.30 -39.66 -16.10
C SER A 82 -49.29 -40.04 -14.61
N LYS A 83 -48.34 -39.53 -13.81
CA LYS A 83 -48.39 -39.61 -12.35
C LYS A 83 -49.55 -38.79 -11.77
N ASP A 84 -49.75 -37.56 -12.25
CA ASP A 84 -50.81 -36.67 -11.80
C ASP A 84 -52.19 -37.30 -12.04
N ARG A 85 -52.44 -37.83 -13.25
CA ARG A 85 -53.65 -38.63 -13.56
C ARG A 85 -53.81 -39.87 -12.67
N LYS A 86 -52.71 -40.49 -12.23
CA LYS A 86 -52.76 -41.64 -11.33
C LYS A 86 -53.06 -41.23 -9.88
N VAL A 87 -52.62 -40.04 -9.46
CA VAL A 87 -53.02 -39.41 -8.19
C VAL A 87 -54.51 -39.05 -8.23
N GLU A 88 -55.01 -38.44 -9.31
CA GLU A 88 -56.45 -38.15 -9.50
C GLU A 88 -57.29 -39.44 -9.44
N GLN A 89 -56.87 -40.52 -10.11
CA GLN A 89 -57.54 -41.82 -10.01
C GLN A 89 -57.60 -42.35 -8.57
N LEU A 90 -56.47 -42.33 -7.84
CA LEU A 90 -56.41 -42.82 -6.47
C LEU A 90 -57.23 -41.95 -5.51
N GLN A 91 -57.30 -40.64 -5.73
CA GLN A 91 -58.16 -39.74 -4.96
C GLN A 91 -59.65 -40.02 -5.22
N ALA A 92 -60.04 -40.28 -6.46
CA ALA A 92 -61.41 -40.67 -6.79
C ALA A 92 -61.79 -42.03 -6.17
N GLU A 93 -60.87 -43.01 -6.22
CA GLU A 93 -61.06 -44.35 -5.63
C GLU A 93 -61.17 -44.29 -4.09
N VAL A 94 -60.36 -43.45 -3.43
CA VAL A 94 -60.48 -43.16 -1.98
C VAL A 94 -61.86 -42.55 -1.65
N HIS A 95 -62.29 -41.52 -2.39
CA HIS A 95 -63.59 -40.88 -2.16
C HIS A 95 -64.78 -41.84 -2.44
N GLU A 96 -64.66 -42.75 -3.40
CA GLU A 96 -65.65 -43.81 -3.63
C GLU A 96 -65.70 -44.80 -2.46
N MET A 97 -64.54 -45.16 -1.89
CA MET A 97 -64.46 -46.04 -0.71
C MET A 97 -64.98 -45.37 0.56
N GLU A 98 -64.74 -44.08 0.77
CA GLU A 98 -65.33 -43.29 1.86
C GLU A 98 -66.86 -43.23 1.75
N SER A 99 -67.40 -43.03 0.53
CA SER A 99 -68.84 -43.08 0.26
C SER A 99 -69.46 -44.45 0.57
N LYS A 100 -68.81 -45.55 0.15
CA LYS A 100 -69.24 -46.92 0.48
C LYS A 100 -69.18 -47.19 1.99
N LEU A 101 -68.17 -46.68 2.69
CA LEU A 101 -68.03 -46.83 4.15
C LEU A 101 -69.16 -46.09 4.88
N LEU A 102 -69.52 -44.88 4.45
CA LEU A 102 -70.67 -44.13 4.95
C LEU A 102 -72.01 -44.86 4.70
N GLN A 103 -72.20 -45.43 3.52
CA GLN A 103 -73.40 -46.24 3.20
C GLN A 103 -73.50 -47.47 4.11
N LEU A 104 -72.41 -48.23 4.26
CA LEU A 104 -72.36 -49.40 5.14
C LEU A 104 -72.53 -49.03 6.62
N GLN A 105 -72.02 -47.88 7.08
CA GLN A 105 -72.31 -47.37 8.42
C GLN A 105 -73.80 -47.04 8.63
N ALA A 106 -74.45 -46.44 7.63
CA ALA A 106 -75.88 -46.16 7.67
C ALA A 106 -76.72 -47.46 7.66
N GLU A 107 -76.34 -48.44 6.85
CA GLU A 107 -76.97 -49.76 6.79
C GLU A 107 -76.80 -50.53 8.11
N VAL A 108 -75.58 -50.59 8.67
CA VAL A 108 -75.33 -51.22 9.98
C VAL A 108 -76.12 -50.50 11.10
N LYS A 109 -76.32 -49.18 11.00
CA LYS A 109 -77.13 -48.42 11.96
C LYS A 109 -78.63 -48.75 11.84
N LEU A 110 -79.16 -48.87 10.62
CA LEU A 110 -80.53 -49.33 10.35
C LEU A 110 -80.73 -50.78 10.79
N LEU A 111 -79.82 -51.68 10.45
CA LEU A 111 -79.84 -53.08 10.87
C LEU A 111 -79.81 -53.21 12.40
N ARG A 112 -79.01 -52.40 13.11
CA ARG A 112 -79.02 -52.35 14.59
C ARG A 112 -80.36 -51.86 15.15
N GLN A 113 -81.02 -50.89 14.52
CA GLN A 113 -82.37 -50.46 14.92
C GLN A 113 -83.42 -51.55 14.67
N SER A 114 -83.37 -52.25 13.54
CA SER A 114 -84.23 -53.41 13.27
C SER A 114 -83.97 -54.56 14.24
N HIS A 115 -82.71 -54.87 14.56
CA HIS A 115 -82.35 -55.92 15.51
C HIS A 115 -82.83 -55.57 16.93
N SER A 116 -82.71 -54.31 17.35
CA SER A 116 -83.30 -53.80 18.60
C SER A 116 -84.83 -53.93 18.65
N SER A 117 -85.51 -53.94 17.50
CA SER A 117 -86.96 -54.18 17.41
C SER A 117 -87.29 -55.68 17.46
N HIS A 118 -86.56 -56.52 16.72
CA HIS A 118 -86.78 -57.98 16.73
C HIS A 118 -86.43 -58.64 18.06
N GLN A 119 -85.45 -58.11 18.81
CA GLN A 119 -85.07 -58.64 20.12
C GLN A 119 -86.17 -58.47 21.20
N THR A 120 -87.21 -57.67 20.93
CA THR A 120 -88.40 -57.57 21.82
C THR A 120 -89.54 -58.53 21.47
N MET A 121 -89.41 -59.33 20.40
CA MET A 121 -90.48 -60.18 19.87
C MET A 121 -90.19 -61.69 19.89
N HIS A 122 -88.94 -62.13 20.10
CA HIS A 122 -88.57 -63.55 20.12
C HIS A 122 -88.29 -64.06 21.54
N SER A 123 -89.35 -64.37 22.29
CA SER A 123 -89.25 -65.01 23.61
C SER A 123 -90.23 -66.19 23.83
N GLU A 124 -91.02 -66.57 22.83
CA GLU A 124 -91.99 -67.68 22.91
C GLU A 124 -91.99 -68.54 21.64
N GLU A 125 -92.48 -69.78 21.80
CA GLU A 125 -92.86 -70.77 20.77
C GLU A 125 -91.77 -71.43 19.89
N VAL A 126 -91.26 -72.59 20.35
CA VAL A 126 -90.73 -73.68 19.48
C VAL A 126 -91.04 -75.04 20.11
N ASN A 127 -91.83 -75.92 19.46
CA ASN A 127 -91.74 -77.38 19.65
C ASN A 127 -92.52 -78.21 18.60
N SER A 128 -92.11 -79.48 18.42
CA SER A 128 -92.74 -80.51 17.54
C SER A 128 -92.63 -80.26 16.01
N LEU A 129 -92.71 -81.24 15.09
CA LEU A 129 -92.74 -82.72 15.14
C LEU A 129 -92.19 -83.29 13.79
N GLY A 130 -91.99 -84.61 13.66
CA GLY A 130 -91.81 -85.26 12.34
C GLY A 130 -91.70 -86.80 12.38
N GLN A 131 -92.20 -87.52 11.36
CA GLN A 131 -92.03 -88.98 11.18
C GLN A 131 -92.57 -89.55 9.84
N SER A 132 -92.06 -90.76 9.48
CA SER A 132 -92.75 -91.90 8.82
C SER A 132 -92.38 -92.30 7.36
N THR A 133 -92.40 -93.63 7.09
CA THR A 133 -92.02 -94.31 5.82
C THR A 133 -92.63 -95.73 5.65
N ASP A 134 -93.25 -95.99 4.48
CA ASP A 134 -93.35 -97.23 3.63
C ASP A 134 -93.66 -98.67 4.17
N GLY A 135 -94.18 -99.58 3.30
CA GLY A 135 -94.39 -101.03 3.53
C GLY A 135 -95.20 -101.81 2.43
N SER A 136 -95.00 -103.13 2.22
CA SER A 136 -95.59 -103.87 1.06
C SER A 136 -95.78 -105.43 1.11
N ARG A 137 -96.92 -105.92 0.56
CA ARG A 137 -97.24 -107.16 -0.25
C ARG A 137 -97.24 -108.66 0.21
N ASN A 138 -98.21 -109.42 -0.37
CA ASN A 138 -98.33 -110.85 -0.84
C ASN A 138 -99.61 -110.94 -1.78
N LEU A 139 -100.05 -111.92 -2.62
CA LEU A 139 -99.86 -113.38 -2.94
C LEU A 139 -100.85 -114.36 -2.20
N THR A 140 -101.40 -115.49 -2.75
CA THR A 140 -101.15 -116.37 -3.95
C THR A 140 -102.40 -117.22 -4.41
N GLU A 141 -102.29 -118.08 -5.46
CA GLU A 141 -103.07 -119.34 -5.80
C GLU A 141 -104.48 -119.29 -6.51
N GLN A 142 -105.06 -120.32 -7.18
CA GLN A 142 -104.77 -121.78 -7.40
C GLN A 142 -105.32 -122.38 -8.77
N LEU A 143 -105.39 -123.72 -8.98
CA LEU A 143 -105.67 -124.46 -10.25
C LEU A 143 -106.23 -125.90 -10.03
N GLU A 144 -107.22 -126.46 -10.79
CA GLU A 144 -107.41 -127.93 -10.96
C GLU A 144 -108.43 -128.49 -12.03
N GLN A 145 -108.28 -129.79 -12.38
CA GLN A 145 -109.25 -130.86 -12.84
C GLN A 145 -110.08 -130.77 -14.17
N VAL A 146 -110.70 -131.87 -14.70
CA VAL A 146 -110.15 -133.17 -15.20
C VAL A 146 -111.17 -133.98 -16.08
N ASN A 147 -110.68 -134.55 -17.19
CA ASN A 147 -111.13 -135.66 -18.08
C ASN A 147 -112.53 -136.35 -17.96
N ASN A 148 -113.22 -136.57 -19.11
CA ASN A 148 -113.85 -137.89 -19.39
C ASN A 148 -114.17 -138.22 -20.89
N VAL A 149 -113.49 -139.23 -21.43
CA VAL A 149 -113.99 -140.32 -22.32
C VAL A 149 -114.48 -140.01 -23.78
N THR A 150 -113.51 -140.12 -24.71
CA THR A 150 -113.62 -140.71 -26.07
C THR A 150 -114.47 -140.05 -27.18
N LYS A 151 -114.15 -140.40 -28.45
CA LYS A 151 -114.65 -139.81 -29.72
C LYS A 151 -114.38 -138.33 -29.95
N GLY A 152 -114.20 -137.52 -28.91
CA GLY A 152 -113.55 -136.20 -29.03
C GLY A 152 -112.03 -136.27 -29.15
N THR A 153 -111.42 -137.46 -29.30
CA THR A 153 -109.97 -137.63 -29.23
C THR A 153 -109.20 -137.13 -30.45
N HIS A 154 -109.78 -137.11 -31.65
CA HIS A 154 -109.08 -136.51 -32.79
C HIS A 154 -109.06 -134.99 -32.63
N ASP A 155 -110.23 -134.37 -32.49
CA ASP A 155 -110.43 -132.95 -32.23
C ASP A 155 -109.63 -132.47 -31.00
N SER A 156 -109.57 -133.24 -29.91
CA SER A 156 -108.77 -132.89 -28.73
C SER A 156 -107.27 -133.02 -28.99
N PHE A 157 -106.80 -134.04 -29.71
CA PHE A 157 -105.39 -134.11 -30.09
C PHE A 157 -105.02 -133.08 -31.16
N GLU A 158 -105.96 -132.64 -32.00
CA GLU A 158 -105.76 -131.52 -32.94
C GLU A 158 -105.78 -130.17 -32.24
N VAL A 159 -106.65 -129.95 -31.26
CA VAL A 159 -106.65 -128.75 -30.40
C VAL A 159 -105.39 -128.71 -29.55
N GLU A 160 -104.97 -129.83 -28.95
CA GLU A 160 -103.74 -129.89 -28.15
C GLU A 160 -102.49 -129.77 -29.03
N ARG A 161 -102.45 -130.43 -30.20
CA ARG A 161 -101.41 -130.24 -31.21
C ARG A 161 -101.35 -128.80 -31.70
N SER A 162 -102.49 -128.18 -32.01
CA SER A 162 -102.58 -126.77 -32.38
C SER A 162 -102.11 -125.87 -31.24
N ASN A 163 -102.37 -126.25 -29.98
CA ASN A 163 -101.86 -125.55 -28.80
C ASN A 163 -100.34 -125.71 -28.65
N TYR A 164 -99.77 -126.91 -28.90
CA TYR A 164 -98.32 -127.11 -28.95
C TYR A 164 -97.67 -126.41 -30.14
N GLU A 165 -98.28 -126.41 -31.32
CA GLU A 165 -97.80 -125.67 -32.51
C GLU A 165 -97.86 -124.15 -32.26
N LYS A 166 -98.90 -123.64 -31.59
CA LYS A 166 -98.98 -122.24 -31.12
C LYS A 166 -97.93 -121.91 -30.06
N LYS A 167 -97.72 -122.79 -29.07
CA LYS A 167 -96.66 -122.64 -28.05
C LYS A 167 -95.26 -122.69 -28.67
N LEU A 168 -95.04 -123.56 -29.65
CA LEU A 168 -93.79 -123.69 -30.39
C LEU A 168 -93.53 -122.46 -31.26
N ALA A 169 -94.56 -121.96 -31.96
CA ALA A 169 -94.49 -120.71 -32.71
C ALA A 169 -94.27 -119.49 -31.81
N ALA A 170 -94.90 -119.44 -30.63
CA ALA A 170 -94.67 -118.42 -29.62
C ALA A 170 -93.24 -118.48 -29.06
N ALA A 171 -92.74 -119.67 -28.73
CA ALA A 171 -91.37 -119.88 -28.28
C ALA A 171 -90.33 -119.53 -29.37
N TYR A 172 -90.60 -119.82 -30.65
CA TYR A 172 -89.76 -119.34 -31.75
C TYR A 172 -89.83 -117.82 -31.92
N ALA A 173 -91.01 -117.20 -31.81
CA ALA A 173 -91.16 -115.75 -31.88
C ALA A 173 -90.47 -115.03 -30.68
N GLU A 174 -90.53 -115.62 -29.49
CA GLU A 174 -89.84 -115.14 -28.29
C GLU A 174 -88.32 -115.34 -28.41
N ARG A 175 -87.86 -116.52 -28.83
CA ARG A 175 -86.44 -116.77 -29.17
C ARG A 175 -85.95 -115.74 -30.19
N ASP A 176 -86.72 -115.46 -31.23
CA ASP A 176 -86.34 -114.53 -32.30
C ASP A 176 -86.42 -113.07 -31.86
N LYS A 177 -87.27 -112.73 -30.89
CA LYS A 177 -87.27 -111.44 -30.19
C LYS A 177 -86.02 -111.31 -29.31
N VAL A 178 -85.73 -112.28 -28.44
CA VAL A 178 -84.51 -112.32 -27.63
C VAL A 178 -83.25 -112.27 -28.50
N MET A 179 -83.23 -112.96 -29.65
CA MET A 179 -82.12 -112.88 -30.60
C MET A 179 -81.98 -111.51 -31.29
N LYS A 180 -83.07 -110.74 -31.45
CA LYS A 180 -83.01 -109.34 -31.90
C LYS A 180 -82.54 -108.41 -30.79
N ASP A 181 -83.05 -108.57 -29.58
CA ASP A 181 -82.70 -107.76 -28.40
C ASP A 181 -81.22 -108.00 -27.99
N LEU A 182 -80.74 -109.25 -28.06
CA LEU A 182 -79.34 -109.63 -27.82
C LEU A 182 -78.41 -109.09 -28.91
N LYS A 183 -78.83 -109.12 -30.20
CA LYS A 183 -78.11 -108.43 -31.28
C LYS A 183 -78.03 -106.92 -31.04
N ARG A 184 -79.13 -106.29 -30.64
CA ARG A 184 -79.19 -104.85 -30.31
C ARG A 184 -78.29 -104.51 -29.11
N LEU A 185 -78.27 -105.34 -28.07
CA LEU A 185 -77.40 -105.14 -26.91
C LEU A 185 -75.92 -105.30 -27.27
N ARG A 186 -75.56 -106.30 -28.09
CA ARG A 186 -74.18 -106.44 -28.62
C ARG A 186 -73.78 -105.25 -29.48
N GLN A 187 -74.67 -104.78 -30.34
CA GLN A 187 -74.44 -103.59 -31.17
C GLN A 187 -74.21 -102.35 -30.31
N HIS A 188 -75.07 -102.09 -29.32
CA HIS A 188 -74.93 -100.96 -28.39
C HIS A 188 -73.66 -101.06 -27.51
N LEU A 189 -73.26 -102.28 -27.09
CA LEU A 189 -72.00 -102.48 -26.37
C LEU A 189 -70.79 -102.20 -27.26
N LEU A 190 -70.82 -102.62 -28.52
CA LEU A 190 -69.76 -102.33 -29.50
C LEU A 190 -69.70 -100.83 -29.85
N GLU A 191 -70.85 -100.18 -30.05
CA GLU A 191 -70.96 -98.72 -30.25
C GLU A 191 -70.42 -97.95 -29.03
N LYS A 192 -70.69 -98.42 -27.81
CA LYS A 192 -70.13 -97.83 -26.60
C LYS A 192 -68.62 -98.07 -26.48
N GLU A 193 -68.13 -99.28 -26.76
CA GLU A 193 -66.70 -99.61 -26.75
C GLU A 193 -65.94 -98.77 -27.79
N GLN A 194 -66.52 -98.56 -28.97
CA GLN A 194 -66.00 -97.65 -30.00
C GLN A 194 -66.00 -96.19 -29.52
N ALA A 195 -67.11 -95.68 -28.98
CA ALA A 195 -67.17 -94.30 -28.47
C ALA A 195 -66.25 -94.05 -27.27
N ASP A 196 -66.12 -95.00 -26.34
CA ASP A 196 -65.16 -94.94 -25.23
C ASP A 196 -63.72 -94.98 -25.77
N SER A 197 -63.42 -95.79 -26.80
CA SER A 197 -62.11 -95.85 -27.46
C SER A 197 -61.76 -94.56 -28.22
N GLU A 198 -62.71 -94.00 -28.99
CA GLU A 198 -62.57 -92.70 -29.66
C GLU A 198 -62.33 -91.57 -28.64
N LYS A 199 -63.05 -91.59 -27.52
CA LYS A 199 -62.82 -90.65 -26.41
C LYS A 199 -61.43 -90.82 -25.81
N MET A 200 -60.98 -92.05 -25.55
CA MET A 200 -59.62 -92.30 -25.03
C MET A 200 -58.53 -91.84 -26.03
N GLU A 201 -58.76 -91.94 -27.34
CA GLU A 201 -57.85 -91.40 -28.35
C GLU A 201 -57.86 -89.86 -28.37
N GLN A 202 -59.02 -89.22 -28.20
CA GLN A 202 -59.15 -87.76 -28.07
C GLN A 202 -58.48 -87.23 -26.80
N ASP A 203 -58.73 -87.86 -25.64
CA ASP A 203 -58.09 -87.53 -24.37
C ASP A 203 -56.56 -87.71 -24.47
N SER A 204 -56.08 -88.78 -25.12
CA SER A 204 -54.64 -89.00 -25.33
C SER A 204 -53.99 -87.93 -26.20
N LYS A 205 -54.66 -87.47 -27.27
CA LYS A 205 -54.20 -86.35 -28.11
C LYS A 205 -54.17 -85.05 -27.31
N LEU A 206 -55.20 -84.78 -26.51
CA LEU A 206 -55.27 -83.58 -25.67
C LEU A 206 -54.16 -83.57 -24.61
N ILE A 207 -53.86 -84.71 -23.99
CA ILE A 207 -52.74 -84.85 -23.05
C ILE A 207 -51.41 -84.55 -23.76
N ALA A 208 -51.14 -85.17 -24.91
CA ALA A 208 -49.91 -84.93 -25.68
C ALA A 208 -49.77 -83.46 -26.10
N GLU A 209 -50.84 -82.81 -26.56
CA GLU A 209 -50.86 -81.38 -26.87
C GLU A 209 -50.58 -80.49 -25.64
N LEU A 210 -51.09 -80.86 -24.47
CA LEU A 210 -50.86 -80.12 -23.23
C LEU A 210 -49.43 -80.32 -22.71
N GLU A 211 -48.88 -81.52 -22.82
CA GLU A 211 -47.48 -81.81 -22.51
C GLU A 211 -46.52 -81.06 -23.46
N GLU A 212 -46.79 -81.02 -24.77
CA GLU A 212 -45.99 -80.22 -25.71
C GLU A 212 -46.03 -78.73 -25.36
N LYS A 213 -47.22 -78.17 -25.08
CA LYS A 213 -47.39 -76.75 -24.69
C LYS A 213 -46.70 -76.44 -23.35
N ALA A 214 -46.77 -77.34 -22.38
CA ALA A 214 -46.08 -77.19 -21.09
C ALA A 214 -44.56 -77.23 -21.24
N ASN A 215 -44.03 -78.21 -22.00
CA ASN A 215 -42.60 -78.32 -22.28
C ASN A 215 -42.07 -77.11 -23.06
N ALA A 216 -42.80 -76.64 -24.08
CA ALA A 216 -42.45 -75.45 -24.84
C ALA A 216 -42.44 -74.19 -23.95
N SER A 217 -43.43 -74.04 -23.05
CA SER A 217 -43.47 -72.94 -22.07
C SER A 217 -42.31 -73.01 -21.08
N MET A 218 -41.94 -74.19 -20.60
CA MET A 218 -40.82 -74.38 -19.67
C MET A 218 -39.45 -74.07 -20.33
N VAL A 219 -39.26 -74.46 -21.59
CA VAL A 219 -38.06 -74.09 -22.37
C VAL A 219 -37.99 -72.58 -22.61
N GLN A 220 -39.12 -71.93 -22.91
CA GLN A 220 -39.20 -70.48 -23.04
C GLN A 220 -38.88 -69.76 -21.72
N ALA A 221 -39.41 -70.24 -20.60
CA ALA A 221 -39.12 -69.69 -19.27
C ALA A 221 -37.62 -69.79 -18.95
N MET A 222 -37.01 -70.98 -19.12
CA MET A 222 -35.57 -71.18 -18.89
C MET A 222 -34.70 -70.30 -19.81
N GLN A 223 -35.10 -70.09 -21.06
CA GLN A 223 -34.38 -69.20 -21.98
C GLN A 223 -34.50 -67.72 -21.56
N LEU A 224 -35.66 -67.29 -21.07
CA LEU A 224 -35.87 -65.95 -20.54
C LEU A 224 -35.09 -65.71 -19.24
N GLU A 225 -35.06 -66.68 -18.33
CA GLU A 225 -34.22 -66.64 -17.12
C GLU A 225 -32.74 -66.56 -17.45
N GLN A 226 -32.25 -67.37 -18.41
CA GLN A 226 -30.85 -67.30 -18.87
C GLN A 226 -30.53 -65.94 -19.50
N ASN A 227 -31.43 -65.40 -20.32
CA ASN A 227 -31.26 -64.09 -20.95
C ASN A 227 -31.25 -62.96 -19.91
N LEU A 228 -32.11 -63.03 -18.89
CA LEU A 228 -32.18 -62.09 -17.77
C LEU A 228 -30.91 -62.15 -16.91
N ALA A 229 -30.43 -63.35 -16.56
CA ALA A 229 -29.18 -63.52 -15.82
C ALA A 229 -27.99 -62.93 -16.58
N GLN A 230 -27.88 -63.17 -17.90
CA GLN A 230 -26.86 -62.55 -18.74
C GLN A 230 -27.01 -61.02 -18.83
N ALA A 231 -28.23 -60.49 -18.85
CA ALA A 231 -28.47 -59.05 -18.87
C ALA A 231 -28.04 -58.38 -17.56
N LEU A 232 -28.39 -58.97 -16.41
CA LEU A 232 -27.95 -58.50 -15.09
C LEU A 232 -26.44 -58.56 -14.94
N GLN A 233 -25.78 -59.64 -15.39
CA GLN A 233 -24.31 -59.74 -15.37
C GLN A 233 -23.67 -58.64 -16.23
N LYS A 234 -24.13 -58.44 -17.47
CA LYS A 234 -23.63 -57.36 -18.35
C LYS A 234 -23.86 -55.97 -17.74
N GLN A 235 -24.98 -55.76 -17.05
CA GLN A 235 -25.27 -54.51 -16.35
C GLN A 235 -24.33 -54.30 -15.13
N ALA A 236 -24.05 -55.34 -14.36
CA ALA A 236 -23.08 -55.30 -13.26
C ALA A 236 -21.65 -55.01 -13.77
N ASP A 237 -21.18 -55.73 -14.79
CA ASP A 237 -19.88 -55.54 -15.43
C ASP A 237 -19.71 -54.09 -15.95
N MET A 238 -20.76 -53.52 -16.54
CA MET A 238 -20.75 -52.13 -17.02
C MET A 238 -20.76 -51.13 -15.85
N SER A 239 -21.56 -51.39 -14.81
CA SER A 239 -21.60 -50.53 -13.61
C SER A 239 -20.25 -50.51 -12.88
N GLN A 240 -19.56 -51.65 -12.80
CA GLN A 240 -18.22 -51.73 -12.23
C GLN A 240 -17.23 -50.89 -13.05
N LYS A 241 -17.19 -51.08 -14.38
CA LYS A 241 -16.30 -50.31 -15.28
C LYS A 241 -16.54 -48.80 -15.20
N PHE A 242 -17.80 -48.37 -15.08
CA PHE A 242 -18.11 -46.95 -14.86
C PHE A 242 -17.64 -46.45 -13.48
N SER A 243 -17.73 -47.26 -12.42
CA SER A 243 -17.17 -46.92 -11.11
C SER A 243 -15.64 -46.78 -11.16
N GLU A 244 -14.95 -47.76 -11.76
CA GLU A 244 -13.48 -47.75 -11.94
C GLU A 244 -13.02 -46.53 -12.76
N GLN A 245 -13.75 -46.19 -13.84
CA GLN A 245 -13.47 -45.01 -14.66
C GLN A 245 -13.73 -43.70 -13.91
N LEU A 246 -14.79 -43.64 -13.10
CA LEU A 246 -15.12 -42.48 -12.26
C LEU A 246 -14.07 -42.28 -11.16
N GLU A 247 -13.61 -43.35 -10.51
CA GLU A 247 -12.52 -43.32 -9.54
C GLU A 247 -11.20 -42.87 -10.18
N ALA A 248 -10.82 -43.43 -11.33
CA ALA A 248 -9.64 -43.02 -12.08
C ALA A 248 -9.69 -41.53 -12.48
N SER A 249 -10.87 -41.05 -12.92
CA SER A 249 -11.09 -39.63 -13.23
C SER A 249 -10.97 -38.75 -11.98
N ASN A 250 -11.58 -39.15 -10.86
CA ASN A 250 -11.48 -38.44 -9.58
C ASN A 250 -10.03 -38.39 -9.06
N GLN A 251 -9.25 -39.47 -9.20
CA GLN A 251 -7.83 -39.48 -8.87
C GLN A 251 -7.02 -38.50 -9.75
N GLN A 252 -7.30 -38.44 -11.06
CA GLN A 252 -6.69 -37.46 -11.96
C GLN A 252 -7.06 -36.03 -11.56
N ILE A 253 -8.33 -35.75 -11.24
CA ILE A 253 -8.79 -34.44 -10.74
C ILE A 253 -8.06 -34.05 -9.45
N ILE A 254 -7.84 -34.99 -8.52
CA ILE A 254 -7.07 -34.74 -7.28
C ILE A 254 -5.61 -34.42 -7.60
N VAL A 255 -4.96 -35.15 -8.52
CA VAL A 255 -3.58 -34.88 -8.95
C VAL A 255 -3.46 -33.52 -9.65
N LEU A 256 -4.42 -33.16 -10.51
CA LEU A 256 -4.46 -31.87 -11.19
C LEU A 256 -4.69 -30.72 -10.20
N LYS A 257 -5.60 -30.87 -9.22
CA LYS A 257 -5.80 -29.89 -8.14
C LYS A 257 -4.54 -29.69 -7.30
N ARG A 258 -3.80 -30.76 -6.98
CA ARG A 258 -2.49 -30.66 -6.28
C ARG A 258 -1.44 -29.93 -7.11
N LYS A 259 -1.35 -30.22 -8.42
CA LYS A 259 -0.44 -29.52 -9.34
C LYS A 259 -0.79 -28.04 -9.48
N LEU A 260 -2.07 -27.71 -9.55
CA LEU A 260 -2.56 -26.32 -9.60
C LEU A 260 -2.21 -25.57 -8.31
N ALA A 261 -2.49 -26.15 -7.13
CA ALA A 261 -2.14 -25.55 -5.85
C ALA A 261 -0.62 -25.33 -5.68
N ALA A 262 0.21 -26.29 -6.11
CA ALA A 262 1.66 -26.14 -6.13
C ALA A 262 2.09 -24.98 -7.06
N CYS A 263 1.48 -24.87 -8.24
CA CYS A 263 1.76 -23.79 -9.19
C CYS A 263 1.35 -22.41 -8.64
N MET A 264 0.18 -22.30 -7.99
CA MET A 264 -0.26 -21.08 -7.30
C MET A 264 0.74 -20.66 -6.22
N SER A 265 1.12 -21.58 -5.32
CA SER A 265 2.09 -21.28 -4.25
C SER A 265 3.48 -20.89 -4.77
N ALA A 266 3.87 -21.39 -5.95
CA ALA A 266 5.10 -20.99 -6.62
C ALA A 266 5.01 -19.59 -7.25
N SER A 267 3.83 -19.18 -7.75
CA SER A 267 3.57 -17.79 -8.16
C SER A 267 3.62 -16.88 -6.95
N GLU A 268 2.85 -17.17 -5.90
CA GLU A 268 2.80 -16.38 -4.66
C GLU A 268 4.19 -16.17 -4.04
N SER A 269 5.04 -17.20 -4.05
CA SER A 269 6.46 -17.08 -3.69
C SER A 269 7.20 -16.08 -4.57
N LYS A 270 7.06 -16.17 -5.89
CA LYS A 270 7.72 -15.27 -6.86
C LYS A 270 7.20 -13.85 -6.79
N ASP A 271 5.91 -13.65 -6.55
CA ASP A 271 5.29 -12.35 -6.33
C ASP A 271 5.83 -11.70 -5.04
N SER A 272 6.07 -12.49 -3.98
CA SER A 272 6.75 -12.01 -2.77
C SER A 272 8.23 -11.69 -2.98
N GLU A 273 8.96 -12.45 -3.81
CA GLU A 273 10.34 -12.16 -4.20
C GLU A 273 10.44 -10.87 -5.01
N LEU A 274 9.50 -10.64 -5.94
CA LEU A 274 9.43 -9.42 -6.75
C LEU A 274 9.11 -8.19 -5.90
N LEU A 275 8.18 -8.31 -4.93
CA LEU A 275 7.85 -7.23 -4.00
C LEU A 275 9.06 -6.88 -3.10
N ASN A 276 9.79 -7.89 -2.62
CA ASN A 276 11.03 -7.69 -1.86
C ASN A 276 12.11 -7.01 -2.71
N LEU A 277 12.31 -7.45 -3.96
CA LEU A 277 13.25 -6.81 -4.89
C LEU A 277 12.85 -5.36 -5.22
N GLN A 278 11.55 -5.08 -5.39
CA GLN A 278 11.04 -3.72 -5.59
C GLN A 278 11.29 -2.83 -4.36
N ALA A 279 11.11 -3.36 -3.15
CA ALA A 279 11.42 -2.64 -1.91
C ALA A 279 12.93 -2.35 -1.77
N ALA A 280 13.78 -3.35 -2.07
CA ALA A 280 15.24 -3.20 -2.06
C ALA A 280 15.73 -2.19 -3.11
N LEU A 281 15.15 -2.19 -4.32
CA LEU A 281 15.43 -1.18 -5.35
C LEU A 281 14.96 0.21 -4.92
N GLY A 282 13.77 0.33 -4.30
CA GLY A 282 13.28 1.60 -3.74
C GLY A 282 14.20 2.15 -2.64
N GLN A 283 14.69 1.29 -1.75
CA GLN A 283 15.70 1.66 -0.75
C GLN A 283 17.02 2.09 -1.40
N TYR A 284 17.50 1.37 -2.42
CA TYR A 284 18.72 1.74 -3.15
C TYR A 284 18.59 3.11 -3.84
N TYR A 285 17.45 3.42 -4.45
CA TYR A 285 17.21 4.75 -5.03
C TYR A 285 17.20 5.85 -3.96
N ALA A 286 16.59 5.60 -2.79
CA ALA A 286 16.63 6.55 -1.67
C ALA A 286 18.05 6.75 -1.11
N GLU A 287 18.85 5.68 -1.05
CA GLU A 287 20.27 5.75 -0.63
C GLU A 287 21.13 6.50 -1.67
N CYS A 288 20.90 6.29 -2.97
CA CYS A 288 21.51 7.08 -4.04
C CYS A 288 21.17 8.57 -3.91
N GLU A 289 19.90 8.92 -3.71
CA GLU A 289 19.50 10.33 -3.56
C GLU A 289 20.12 10.96 -2.29
N ALA A 290 20.13 10.23 -1.17
CA ALA A 290 20.78 10.68 0.06
C ALA A 290 22.29 10.89 -0.13
N LYS A 291 22.96 9.98 -0.85
CA LYS A 291 24.38 10.09 -1.21
C LYS A 291 24.66 11.30 -2.10
N ASP A 292 23.81 11.58 -3.09
CA ASP A 292 23.98 12.72 -3.99
C ASP A 292 23.76 14.05 -3.26
N ARG A 293 22.77 14.12 -2.35
CA ARG A 293 22.59 15.25 -1.42
C ARG A 293 23.85 15.47 -0.57
N LEU A 294 24.35 14.44 0.10
CA LEU A 294 25.61 14.49 0.86
C LEU A 294 26.82 14.89 -0.01
N HIS A 295 26.86 14.48 -1.29
CA HIS A 295 27.91 14.91 -2.20
C HIS A 295 27.80 16.41 -2.53
N THR A 296 26.59 16.94 -2.73
CA THR A 296 26.39 18.38 -2.97
C THR A 296 26.76 19.21 -1.74
N GLU A 297 26.37 18.80 -0.53
CA GLU A 297 26.76 19.41 0.75
C GLU A 297 28.29 19.38 0.96
N LEU A 298 28.93 18.24 0.70
CA LEU A 298 30.39 18.11 0.75
C LEU A 298 31.07 19.04 -0.28
N SER A 299 30.43 19.28 -1.42
CA SER A 299 30.94 20.22 -2.43
C SER A 299 30.78 21.70 -2.04
N SER A 300 29.75 22.07 -1.28
CA SER A 300 29.61 23.43 -0.73
C SER A 300 30.56 23.66 0.43
N ALA A 301 30.66 22.71 1.36
CA ALA A 301 31.61 22.77 2.47
C ALA A 301 33.07 22.88 2.00
N ARG A 302 33.45 22.20 0.89
CA ARG A 302 34.76 22.39 0.24
C ARG A 302 34.93 23.81 -0.29
N LYS A 303 33.96 24.35 -1.03
CA LYS A 303 34.02 25.74 -1.55
C LYS A 303 34.10 26.78 -0.43
N GLU A 304 33.50 26.50 0.73
CA GLU A 304 33.60 27.36 1.92
C GLU A 304 34.96 27.25 2.60
N LEU A 305 35.51 26.03 2.73
CA LEU A 305 36.88 25.82 3.19
C LEU A 305 37.91 26.51 2.28
N ASP A 306 37.75 26.43 0.95
CA ASP A 306 38.62 27.08 -0.02
C ASP A 306 38.60 28.61 0.15
N LYS A 307 37.39 29.21 0.25
CA LYS A 307 37.20 30.65 0.54
C LYS A 307 37.85 31.07 1.85
N LEU A 308 37.67 30.29 2.93
CA LEU A 308 38.28 30.58 4.23
C LEU A 308 39.81 30.43 4.16
N SER A 309 40.33 29.49 3.38
CA SER A 309 41.78 29.36 3.11
C SER A 309 42.32 30.60 2.40
N ASP A 310 41.58 31.14 1.42
CA ASP A 310 42.02 32.30 0.64
C ASP A 310 41.90 33.60 1.45
N GLN A 311 40.86 33.75 2.28
CA GLN A 311 40.77 34.83 3.27
C GLN A 311 41.92 34.77 4.28
N LEU A 312 42.29 33.57 4.76
CA LEU A 312 43.42 33.38 5.67
C LEU A 312 44.76 33.73 5.01
N LYS A 313 44.96 33.37 3.73
CA LYS A 313 46.15 33.80 2.95
C LYS A 313 46.21 35.32 2.83
N ILE A 314 45.11 35.97 2.44
CA ILE A 314 45.04 37.44 2.31
C ILE A 314 45.33 38.13 3.66
N ALA A 315 44.76 37.63 4.76
CA ALA A 315 45.01 38.15 6.11
C ALA A 315 46.48 37.94 6.54
N ASN A 316 47.06 36.78 6.25
CA ASN A 316 48.47 36.48 6.51
C ASN A 316 49.40 37.41 5.69
N ASP A 317 49.15 37.57 4.39
CA ASP A 317 49.97 38.40 3.52
C ASP A 317 49.91 39.88 3.95
N ALA A 318 48.73 40.37 4.32
CA ALA A 318 48.52 41.69 4.92
C ALA A 318 49.25 41.83 6.27
N MET A 319 49.27 40.78 7.11
CA MET A 319 50.06 40.76 8.34
C MET A 319 51.57 40.85 8.03
N THR A 320 52.10 40.08 7.07
CA THR A 320 53.52 40.20 6.69
C THR A 320 53.86 41.58 6.10
N LEU A 321 52.90 42.26 5.47
CA LEU A 321 53.08 43.63 5.01
C LEU A 321 53.15 44.60 6.19
N LYS A 322 52.27 44.45 7.20
CA LYS A 322 52.29 45.27 8.41
C LYS A 322 53.53 45.04 9.28
N ASP A 323 54.03 43.81 9.37
CA ASP A 323 55.32 43.55 10.04
C ASP A 323 56.50 44.15 9.27
N LYS A 324 56.49 44.15 7.91
CA LYS A 324 57.50 44.88 7.11
C LYS A 324 57.41 46.39 7.32
N GLU A 325 56.22 46.99 7.24
CA GLU A 325 56.02 48.43 7.52
C GLU A 325 56.50 48.83 8.91
N LYS A 326 56.23 47.99 9.91
CA LYS A 326 56.69 48.15 11.30
C LYS A 326 58.21 48.07 11.41
N GLU A 327 58.87 47.12 10.76
CA GLU A 327 60.34 47.05 10.73
C GLU A 327 60.94 48.26 10.02
N ASP A 328 60.35 48.70 8.90
CA ASP A 328 60.68 49.93 8.19
C ASP A 328 60.59 51.17 9.10
N ILE A 329 59.57 51.23 9.98
CA ILE A 329 59.38 52.29 10.98
C ILE A 329 60.42 52.17 12.11
N LEU A 330 60.75 50.96 12.57
CA LEU A 330 61.77 50.71 13.58
C LEU A 330 63.18 51.08 13.08
N GLU A 331 63.53 50.79 11.83
CA GLU A 331 64.81 51.24 11.25
C GLU A 331 64.82 52.77 11.13
N LYS A 332 63.75 53.39 10.63
CA LYS A 332 63.62 54.86 10.57
C LYS A 332 63.80 55.49 11.95
N LEU A 333 63.14 54.95 12.97
CA LEU A 333 63.25 55.38 14.37
C LEU A 333 64.67 55.20 14.91
N ALA A 334 65.32 54.06 14.68
CA ALA A 334 66.71 53.81 15.07
C ALA A 334 67.68 54.77 14.38
N SER A 335 67.46 55.08 13.10
CA SER A 335 68.26 56.06 12.34
C SER A 335 68.09 57.48 12.88
N GLN A 336 66.88 57.87 13.29
CA GLN A 336 66.60 59.16 13.93
C GLN A 336 67.22 59.22 15.33
N GLN A 337 67.10 58.16 16.13
CA GLN A 337 67.70 58.06 17.46
C GLN A 337 69.23 58.14 17.41
N LYS A 338 69.86 57.56 16.38
CA LYS A 338 71.31 57.68 16.12
C LYS A 338 71.71 59.10 15.71
N LYS A 339 70.92 59.78 14.86
CA LYS A 339 71.14 61.19 14.51
C LYS A 339 70.95 62.11 15.73
N PHE A 340 69.96 61.81 16.58
CA PHE A 340 69.69 62.54 17.81
C PHE A 340 70.82 62.37 18.83
N SER A 341 71.33 61.16 19.06
CA SER A 341 72.46 60.93 19.97
C SER A 341 73.75 61.59 19.46
N GLN A 342 74.03 61.55 18.15
CA GLN A 342 75.13 62.29 17.54
C GLN A 342 74.97 63.82 17.70
N SER A 343 73.77 64.36 17.47
CA SER A 343 73.48 65.80 17.68
C SER A 343 73.57 66.20 19.16
N GLN A 344 73.17 65.32 20.07
CA GLN A 344 73.33 65.50 21.52
C GLN A 344 74.82 65.49 21.92
N GLU A 345 75.65 64.62 21.33
CA GLU A 345 77.09 64.60 21.55
C GLU A 345 77.77 65.86 20.99
N GLN A 346 77.40 66.30 19.79
CA GLN A 346 77.84 67.58 19.22
C GLN A 346 77.44 68.77 20.11
N ARG A 347 76.22 68.75 20.65
CA ARG A 347 75.75 69.77 21.60
C ARG A 347 76.59 69.78 22.87
N ARG A 348 76.88 68.62 23.48
CA ARG A 348 77.77 68.51 24.65
C ARG A 348 79.18 69.04 24.37
N LYS A 349 79.71 68.83 23.16
CA LYS A 349 81.01 69.39 22.73
C LYS A 349 80.95 70.92 22.64
N LEU A 350 79.94 71.46 21.96
CA LEU A 350 79.73 72.92 21.88
C LEU A 350 79.46 73.55 23.27
N GLU A 351 78.76 72.86 24.17
CA GLU A 351 78.57 73.28 25.56
C GLU A 351 79.89 73.31 26.33
N ALA A 352 80.75 72.29 26.16
CA ALA A 352 82.09 72.25 26.73
C ALA A 352 83.02 73.34 26.16
N ASP A 353 82.97 73.58 24.85
CA ASP A 353 83.73 74.63 24.16
C ASP A 353 83.27 76.03 24.62
N VAL A 354 81.96 76.27 24.74
CA VAL A 354 81.40 77.51 25.28
C VAL A 354 81.81 77.71 26.75
N LEU A 355 81.85 76.65 27.57
CA LEU A 355 82.37 76.73 28.93
C LEU A 355 83.89 76.97 28.98
N MET A 356 84.66 76.41 28.04
CA MET A 356 86.09 76.68 27.91
C MET A 356 86.37 78.13 27.47
N MET A 357 85.63 78.63 26.48
CA MET A 357 85.72 80.02 26.02
C MET A 357 85.30 81.00 27.12
N ARG A 358 84.24 80.69 27.88
CA ARG A 358 83.85 81.48 29.06
C ARG A 358 84.97 81.53 30.10
N ARG A 359 85.55 80.39 30.48
CA ARG A 359 86.71 80.36 31.42
C ARG A 359 87.92 81.12 30.88
N ALA A 360 88.23 81.02 29.59
CA ALA A 360 89.34 81.74 28.97
C ALA A 360 89.09 83.27 28.95
N LEU A 361 87.83 83.69 28.75
CA LEU A 361 87.39 85.08 28.82
C LEU A 361 87.37 85.60 30.27
N GLU A 362 86.93 84.79 31.24
CA GLU A 362 87.02 85.10 32.67
C GLU A 362 88.49 85.26 33.11
N GLN A 363 89.39 84.40 32.61
CA GLN A 363 90.84 84.51 32.85
C GLN A 363 91.46 85.74 32.18
N SER A 364 91.07 86.09 30.95
CA SER A 364 91.60 87.27 30.25
C SER A 364 91.08 88.57 30.86
N LEU A 365 89.81 88.63 31.27
CA LEU A 365 89.25 89.73 32.08
C LEU A 365 89.95 89.83 33.45
N SER A 366 90.20 88.70 34.12
CA SER A 366 90.91 88.69 35.41
C SER A 366 92.36 89.17 35.26
N ARG A 367 93.03 88.84 34.15
CA ARG A 367 94.37 89.37 33.81
C ARG A 367 94.31 90.86 33.50
N LEU A 368 93.31 91.31 32.73
CA LEU A 368 93.15 92.72 32.38
C LEU A 368 92.86 93.58 33.62
N ASN A 369 91.94 93.16 34.48
CA ASN A 369 91.66 93.83 35.76
C ASN A 369 92.91 93.87 36.66
N ARG A 370 93.71 92.80 36.71
CA ARG A 370 95.01 92.81 37.43
C ARG A 370 96.03 93.78 36.82
N MET A 371 95.99 94.02 35.51
CA MET A 371 96.90 94.94 34.83
C MET A 371 96.42 96.39 34.81
N SER A 372 95.12 96.66 35.02
CA SER A 372 94.56 98.01 35.16
C SER A 372 94.49 98.52 36.61
N SER A 373 94.39 97.62 37.60
CA SER A 373 94.31 98.02 39.02
C SER A 373 95.59 98.68 39.55
N ASP A 374 96.72 98.50 38.86
CA ASP A 374 98.06 98.92 39.29
C ASP A 374 98.47 100.31 38.74
N SER A 375 97.71 100.88 37.78
CA SER A 375 98.02 102.17 37.14
C SER A 375 97.29 103.38 37.73
N ASP A 376 96.10 103.17 38.30
CA ASP A 376 95.12 104.26 38.44
C ASP A 376 95.20 105.04 39.76
N PHE A 377 96.11 104.66 40.68
CA PHE A 377 96.19 105.20 42.04
C PHE A 377 97.42 106.09 42.33
N HIS A 378 98.23 106.46 41.34
CA HIS A 378 99.49 107.18 41.55
C HIS A 378 99.63 108.46 40.71
N VAL A 379 99.10 109.58 41.21
CA VAL A 379 99.44 110.92 40.72
C VAL A 379 100.86 111.27 41.18
N ASP A 380 101.78 111.62 40.25
CA ASP A 380 103.16 111.94 40.60
C ASP A 380 103.24 113.12 41.58
N ARG A 381 103.80 112.85 42.76
CA ARG A 381 104.05 113.82 43.83
C ARG A 381 104.80 115.06 43.32
N ARG A 382 105.65 114.96 42.29
CA ARG A 382 106.34 116.10 41.68
C ARG A 382 105.38 117.06 40.97
N ILE A 383 104.32 116.54 40.32
CA ILE A 383 103.29 117.35 39.67
C ILE A 383 102.49 118.11 40.72
N VAL A 384 102.05 117.43 41.78
CA VAL A 384 101.30 118.03 42.91
C VAL A 384 102.13 119.13 43.60
N ILE A 385 103.40 118.86 43.92
CA ILE A 385 104.31 119.87 44.50
C ILE A 385 104.47 121.06 43.55
N LYS A 386 104.67 120.83 42.25
CA LYS A 386 104.88 121.91 41.28
C LYS A 386 103.64 122.80 41.12
N LEU A 387 102.43 122.24 41.15
CA LEU A 387 101.19 123.00 41.15
C LEU A 387 101.07 123.88 42.41
N LEU A 388 101.31 123.32 43.60
CA LEU A 388 101.32 124.05 44.88
C LEU A 388 102.34 125.19 44.91
N VAL A 389 103.57 124.95 44.43
CA VAL A 389 104.61 126.00 44.32
C VAL A 389 104.18 127.09 43.33
N THR A 390 103.57 126.73 42.20
CA THR A 390 103.10 127.69 41.19
C THR A 390 101.97 128.58 41.75
N TYR A 391 101.05 128.00 42.54
CA TYR A 391 99.95 128.74 43.18
C TYR A 391 100.47 129.82 44.15
N PHE A 392 101.46 129.50 44.99
CA PHE A 392 102.08 130.49 45.88
C PHE A 392 102.93 131.53 45.14
N GLN A 393 103.66 131.14 44.09
CA GLN A 393 104.52 132.07 43.33
C GLN A 393 103.74 133.06 42.47
N ARG A 394 102.55 132.71 41.97
CA ARG A 394 101.76 133.56 41.04
C ARG A 394 100.55 134.24 41.71
N GLN A 395 100.73 134.75 42.94
CA GLN A 395 99.74 135.55 43.68
C GLN A 395 98.31 134.93 43.68
N GLN A 396 98.19 133.67 44.12
CA GLN A 396 96.91 132.99 44.38
C GLN A 396 95.98 132.86 43.15
N SER A 397 96.52 132.54 41.97
CA SER A 397 95.71 132.40 40.75
C SER A 397 94.70 131.22 40.83
N ARG A 398 93.41 131.55 40.68
CA ARG A 398 92.27 130.60 40.73
C ARG A 398 92.37 129.46 39.71
N GLU A 399 92.97 129.70 38.55
CA GLU A 399 93.13 128.72 37.47
C GLU A 399 94.00 127.52 37.87
N VAL A 400 95.07 127.75 38.64
CA VAL A 400 95.93 126.68 39.16
C VAL A 400 95.16 125.85 40.20
N LEU A 401 94.28 126.49 40.96
CA LEU A 401 93.47 125.86 41.99
C LEU A 401 92.35 124.98 41.39
N ASP A 402 91.72 125.42 40.30
CA ASP A 402 90.79 124.58 39.51
C ASP A 402 91.52 123.36 38.93
N LEU A 403 92.68 123.56 38.30
CA LEU A 403 93.50 122.48 37.73
C LEU A 403 93.94 121.48 38.80
N MET A 404 94.32 121.95 40.00
CA MET A 404 94.58 121.07 41.15
C MET A 404 93.33 120.29 41.56
N SER A 405 92.15 120.93 41.63
CA SER A 405 90.92 120.23 41.99
C SER A 405 90.55 119.11 41.01
N ARG A 406 90.85 119.29 39.72
CA ARG A 406 90.68 118.27 38.68
C ARG A 406 91.74 117.17 38.75
N MET A 407 93.02 117.50 38.95
CA MET A 407 94.12 116.53 38.98
C MET A 407 94.25 115.74 40.29
N LEU A 408 93.78 116.28 41.41
CA LEU A 408 93.71 115.58 42.70
C LEU A 408 92.31 114.97 42.98
N GLY A 409 91.33 115.19 42.11
CA GLY A 409 90.01 114.57 42.22
C GLY A 409 89.17 115.03 43.41
N PHE A 410 89.32 116.30 43.83
CA PHE A 410 88.55 116.87 44.95
C PHE A 410 87.03 116.69 44.73
N SER A 411 86.28 116.41 45.80
CA SER A 411 84.82 116.35 45.75
C SER A 411 84.22 117.73 45.40
N ASP A 412 82.96 117.79 45.00
CA ASP A 412 82.32 119.08 44.72
C ASP A 412 82.07 119.89 46.00
N GLU A 413 81.93 119.25 47.18
CA GLU A 413 81.95 119.93 48.48
C GLU A 413 83.33 120.54 48.79
N GLU A 414 84.42 119.84 48.49
CA GLU A 414 85.79 120.36 48.68
C GLU A 414 86.07 121.54 47.73
N LYS A 415 85.62 121.46 46.47
CA LYS A 415 85.64 122.60 45.52
C LYS A 415 84.79 123.77 46.00
N GLN A 416 83.70 123.51 46.73
CA GLN A 416 82.84 124.55 47.31
C GLN A 416 83.52 125.23 48.51
N ALA A 417 84.17 124.47 49.40
CA ALA A 417 84.96 124.99 50.52
C ALA A 417 86.18 125.83 50.04
N ILE A 418 86.75 125.48 48.88
CA ILE A 418 87.86 126.20 48.24
C ILE A 418 87.36 127.33 47.30
N GLY A 419 86.04 127.49 47.16
CA GLY A 419 85.41 128.65 46.53
C GLY A 419 85.40 128.66 44.99
N LEU A 420 85.15 127.50 44.35
CA LEU A 420 85.21 127.33 42.89
C LEU A 420 83.88 126.93 42.17
N ALA A 421 82.83 126.52 42.87
CA ALA A 421 81.72 125.76 42.25
C ALA A 421 80.46 126.58 41.85
N GLN A 422 80.07 126.54 40.56
CA GLN A 422 78.69 126.82 40.07
C GLN A 422 78.43 126.29 38.63
N GLN A 423 77.44 125.38 38.45
CA GLN A 423 76.84 124.87 37.18
C GLN A 423 77.69 123.89 36.29
N GLY A 424 77.12 123.01 35.43
CA GLY A 424 75.71 122.57 35.29
C GLY A 424 75.32 121.80 34.00
N ALA A 425 74.69 120.61 34.16
CA ALA A 425 73.72 119.88 33.28
C ALA A 425 74.05 119.32 31.85
N GLY A 426 73.70 118.03 31.61
CA GLY A 426 73.17 117.48 30.32
C GLY A 426 74.06 116.58 29.43
N LYS A 427 73.59 115.91 28.34
CA LYS A 427 72.22 115.42 27.93
C LYS A 427 72.24 114.56 26.62
N GLY A 428 71.57 113.38 26.57
CA GLY A 428 71.21 112.61 25.35
C GLY A 428 72.22 111.50 24.92
N VAL A 429 71.92 110.31 24.34
CA VAL A 429 70.73 109.57 23.81
C VAL A 429 70.47 109.59 22.27
N VAL A 430 70.94 108.54 21.55
CA VAL A 430 70.73 108.15 20.11
C VAL A 430 71.32 106.72 19.88
N ARG A 431 71.13 105.88 18.83
CA ARG A 431 70.27 105.68 17.61
C ARG A 431 70.54 104.21 17.12
N GLY A 432 69.82 103.45 16.26
CA GLY A 432 68.49 103.51 15.60
C GLY A 432 68.52 103.23 14.07
N VAL A 433 68.13 102.02 13.61
CA VAL A 433 68.14 101.54 12.18
C VAL A 433 66.99 100.53 11.88
N LEU A 434 66.70 100.22 10.58
CA LEU A 434 65.44 99.59 10.12
C LEU A 434 65.51 98.94 8.69
N GLY A 435 64.77 97.85 8.44
CA GLY A 435 64.44 97.27 7.09
C GLY A 435 64.24 95.72 7.11
N LEU A 436 63.12 95.01 6.80
CA LEU A 436 61.84 95.17 6.04
C LEU A 436 61.82 94.49 4.63
N PRO A 437 60.68 93.98 4.09
CA PRO A 437 59.55 93.27 4.77
C PRO A 437 58.84 92.12 3.98
N GLY A 438 58.04 91.29 4.68
CA GLY A 438 57.02 90.33 4.16
C GLY A 438 56.50 89.37 5.27
N ARG A 439 55.25 88.88 5.43
CA ARG A 439 53.91 89.07 4.79
C ARG A 439 53.73 88.53 3.35
N PHE A 440 52.65 87.81 2.95
CA PHE A 440 51.44 87.22 3.63
C PHE A 440 51.20 85.78 3.06
N VAL A 441 50.36 84.85 3.54
CA VAL A 441 49.10 84.78 4.33
C VAL A 441 49.15 83.46 5.18
N GLY A 442 48.54 83.26 6.35
CA GLY A 442 47.81 84.16 7.26
C GLY A 442 46.87 83.38 8.22
N SER A 443 46.84 83.76 9.51
CA SER A 443 45.90 83.31 10.57
C SER A 443 45.93 81.81 10.97
N LEU A 444 45.57 81.41 12.21
CA LEU A 444 45.28 82.16 13.44
C LEU A 444 45.61 81.30 14.67
N LEU A 445 46.43 81.80 15.61
CA LEU A 445 46.52 81.26 16.97
C LEU A 445 46.04 82.32 17.95
N LYS A 446 44.96 82.04 18.69
CA LYS A 446 44.46 82.88 19.80
C LYS A 446 43.99 81.99 20.94
N SER A 447 44.27 82.41 22.18
CA SER A 447 44.08 81.62 23.39
C SER A 447 42.93 82.14 24.26
N GLY A 448 42.19 81.22 24.90
CA GLY A 448 41.33 81.44 26.06
C GLY A 448 39.94 82.08 25.83
N SER A 449 38.92 81.81 26.66
CA SER A 449 38.83 80.80 27.73
C SER A 449 37.39 80.62 28.26
N SER A 450 36.95 79.35 28.44
CA SER A 450 35.92 78.87 29.40
C SER A 450 34.46 79.40 29.35
N PRO A 451 33.49 78.76 30.06
CA PRO A 451 33.44 77.38 30.59
C PRO A 451 32.14 76.60 30.25
N ALA A 452 32.19 75.27 30.18
CA ALA A 452 31.13 74.33 30.65
C ALA A 452 31.46 72.85 30.35
N ALA A 453 30.86 71.95 31.15
CA ALA A 453 30.76 70.49 30.97
C ALA A 453 32.05 69.62 31.05
N MET A 454 31.89 68.47 31.69
CA MET A 454 32.77 67.29 31.70
C MET A 454 31.89 66.05 31.39
N PRO A 455 32.42 64.82 31.23
CA PRO A 455 33.82 64.40 31.19
C PRO A 455 34.21 63.54 29.96
N LEU A 456 35.51 63.24 29.92
CA LEU A 456 36.23 62.23 29.12
C LEU A 456 35.46 60.93 28.78
N SER A 457 35.44 60.59 27.49
CA SER A 457 35.50 59.22 26.97
C SER A 457 36.25 59.21 25.63
N GLU A 458 36.86 58.09 25.26
CA GLU A 458 37.66 57.97 24.03
C GLU A 458 36.78 58.01 22.76
N THR A 459 37.33 58.55 21.66
CA THR A 459 36.71 58.52 20.33
C THR A 459 37.78 58.26 19.28
N ASP A 460 37.61 57.18 18.51
CA ASP A 460 38.49 56.78 17.41
C ASP A 460 38.56 57.80 16.26
N ASP A 461 39.56 57.63 15.38
CA ASP A 461 39.71 58.34 14.10
C ASP A 461 38.61 57.94 13.08
N GLN A 462 37.34 58.20 13.41
CA GLN A 462 36.24 58.09 12.43
C GLN A 462 36.45 59.16 11.35
N SER A 463 36.80 58.70 10.14
CA SER A 463 37.06 59.59 9.01
C SER A 463 35.79 60.31 8.59
N PHE A 464 35.94 61.47 7.96
CA PHE A 464 34.84 62.11 7.24
C PHE A 464 34.19 61.14 6.23
N SER A 465 34.97 60.22 5.65
CA SER A 465 34.48 59.14 4.80
C SER A 465 33.53 58.18 5.52
N ASP A 466 33.84 57.80 6.77
CA ASP A 466 33.07 56.83 7.53
C ASP A 466 31.75 57.45 8.00
N LEU A 467 31.78 58.71 8.43
CA LEU A 467 30.58 59.51 8.69
C LEU A 467 29.71 59.71 7.44
N TRP A 468 30.30 59.74 6.25
CA TRP A 468 29.57 59.77 4.98
C TRP A 468 28.97 58.41 4.61
N ILE A 469 29.67 57.32 4.89
CA ILE A 469 29.17 55.95 4.72
C ILE A 469 28.00 55.68 5.68
N ASP A 470 28.14 56.03 6.96
CA ASP A 470 27.07 55.96 7.94
C ASP A 470 25.87 56.83 7.53
N PHE A 471 26.09 58.04 7.02
CA PHE A 471 25.01 58.87 6.47
C PHE A 471 24.30 58.20 5.29
N LEU A 472 25.03 57.59 4.36
CA LEU A 472 24.44 56.87 3.22
C LEU A 472 23.67 55.62 3.66
N LEU A 473 24.18 54.83 4.62
CA LEU A 473 23.43 53.70 5.18
C LEU A 473 22.19 54.16 5.96
N LYS A 474 22.28 55.30 6.67
CA LYS A 474 21.14 55.92 7.36
C LYS A 474 20.06 56.35 6.37
N GLU A 475 20.44 57.03 5.29
CA GLU A 475 19.49 57.49 4.26
C GLU A 475 18.88 56.32 3.47
N SER A 476 19.64 55.23 3.22
CA SER A 476 19.10 54.04 2.57
C SER A 476 18.13 53.27 3.48
N GLU A 477 18.47 53.07 4.75
CA GLU A 477 17.59 52.40 5.72
C GLU A 477 16.31 53.23 5.96
N GLU A 478 16.41 54.57 6.00
CA GLU A 478 15.26 55.45 6.16
C GLU A 478 14.41 55.59 4.88
N ARG A 479 14.98 55.33 3.69
CA ARG A 479 14.21 55.10 2.46
C ARG A 479 13.45 53.77 2.52
N GLU A 480 14.12 52.67 2.84
CA GLU A 480 13.50 51.35 2.92
C GLU A 480 12.36 51.30 3.97
N LYS A 481 12.52 52.00 5.10
CA LYS A 481 11.46 52.19 6.11
C LYS A 481 10.28 53.04 5.62
N ARG A 482 10.50 53.99 4.70
CA ARG A 482 9.40 54.75 4.08
C ARG A 482 8.69 53.95 2.98
N ASP A 483 9.43 53.19 2.19
CA ASP A 483 8.88 52.39 1.10
C ASP A 483 8.10 51.16 1.61
N SER A 484 8.56 50.53 2.71
CA SER A 484 7.81 49.46 3.40
C SER A 484 6.52 49.95 4.06
N LEU A 485 6.56 51.10 4.77
CA LEU A 485 5.34 51.71 5.33
C LEU A 485 4.33 52.15 4.24
N ALA A 486 4.80 52.51 3.05
CA ALA A 486 3.95 52.80 1.90
C ALA A 486 3.36 51.52 1.26
N ALA A 487 4.10 50.41 1.26
CA ALA A 487 3.64 49.12 0.75
C ALA A 487 2.50 48.53 1.62
N ASP A 488 2.68 48.47 2.94
CA ASP A 488 1.66 47.95 3.86
C ASP A 488 0.37 48.79 3.83
N ALA A 489 0.49 50.12 3.70
CA ALA A 489 -0.65 51.02 3.54
C ALA A 489 -1.41 50.82 2.21
N SER A 490 -0.79 50.19 1.21
CA SER A 490 -1.37 49.96 -0.13
C SER A 490 -2.07 48.61 -0.27
N ALA A 491 -1.81 47.65 0.63
CA ALA A 491 -2.31 46.28 0.53
C ALA A 491 -3.76 46.08 1.00
N SER A 492 -4.38 47.08 1.64
CA SER A 492 -5.63 46.91 2.40
C SER A 492 -6.91 47.43 1.71
N ASN A 493 -6.90 47.78 0.42
CA ASN A 493 -8.06 48.43 -0.22
C ASN A 493 -8.23 48.24 -1.74
N SER A 494 -8.64 47.03 -2.19
CA SER A 494 -9.47 46.89 -3.40
C SER A 494 -10.14 45.50 -3.53
N ASN A 495 -11.46 45.46 -3.36
CA ASN A 495 -12.32 44.39 -3.88
C ASN A 495 -13.23 44.99 -4.96
N ASN A 496 -13.12 44.55 -6.22
CA ASN A 496 -14.25 44.34 -7.13
C ASN A 496 -13.83 43.81 -8.52
N GLU A 497 -14.66 42.90 -9.02
CA GLU A 497 -14.77 42.32 -10.37
C GLU A 497 -15.36 43.31 -11.42
N PRO A 498 -15.50 42.99 -12.73
CA PRO A 498 -14.81 42.00 -13.58
C PRO A 498 -14.42 42.53 -15.01
N SER A 499 -14.03 41.60 -15.91
CA SER A 499 -14.40 41.55 -17.35
C SER A 499 -13.35 41.82 -18.46
N SER A 500 -12.65 40.74 -18.86
CA SER A 500 -12.76 40.06 -20.19
C SER A 500 -12.33 40.75 -21.51
N THR A 501 -12.13 39.89 -22.53
CA THR A 501 -12.00 40.13 -24.00
C THR A 501 -10.76 40.85 -24.55
N MET A 502 -10.07 40.42 -25.63
CA MET A 502 -9.87 39.12 -26.33
C MET A 502 -8.39 39.13 -26.84
N ASP A 503 -7.81 38.30 -27.75
CA ASP A 503 -8.17 37.15 -28.60
C ASP A 503 -6.87 36.42 -29.05
N LEU A 504 -6.95 35.42 -29.95
CA LEU A 504 -5.92 34.93 -30.89
C LEU A 504 -4.68 34.20 -30.26
N LEU A 505 -4.37 32.93 -30.56
CA LEU A 505 -4.84 31.99 -31.60
C LEU A 505 -4.95 30.53 -31.09
N LYS A 506 -5.96 29.81 -31.62
CA LYS A 506 -6.15 28.34 -31.63
C LYS A 506 -5.67 27.83 -33.02
N PRO A 507 -5.54 26.52 -33.36
CA PRO A 507 -6.13 25.33 -32.72
C PRO A 507 -5.18 24.07 -32.71
N ARG A 508 -5.57 22.79 -32.48
CA ARG A 508 -6.89 22.13 -32.32
C ARG A 508 -6.79 20.79 -31.54
N SER A 509 -7.65 20.62 -30.51
CA SER A 509 -8.39 19.37 -30.16
C SER A 509 -7.66 18.06 -29.73
N PHE A 510 -8.33 17.06 -29.13
CA PHE A 510 -9.77 16.82 -28.86
C PHE A 510 -9.99 16.08 -27.50
N SER A 511 -11.18 16.26 -26.90
CA SER A 511 -11.91 15.40 -25.93
C SER A 511 -11.13 14.51 -24.93
N ASP A 512 -11.23 14.68 -23.62
CA ASP A 512 -12.43 14.59 -22.75
C ASP A 512 -12.84 13.15 -22.36
N SER A 513 -13.05 12.93 -21.06
CA SER A 513 -13.45 11.68 -20.41
C SER A 513 -13.82 11.96 -18.94
N GLY A 514 -14.95 12.65 -18.72
CA GLY A 514 -15.50 12.83 -17.38
C GLY A 514 -16.31 11.62 -16.89
N TYR A 515 -16.10 11.21 -15.63
CA TYR A 515 -17.12 10.58 -14.79
C TYR A 515 -16.83 10.93 -13.31
N GLU A 516 -17.83 11.47 -12.61
CA GLU A 516 -17.78 11.66 -11.16
C GLU A 516 -18.07 10.37 -10.41
N HIS A 517 -17.49 10.20 -9.22
CA HIS A 517 -18.30 9.91 -8.03
C HIS A 517 -17.62 10.46 -6.77
N LYS A 518 -18.41 10.79 -5.74
CA LYS A 518 -18.02 11.65 -4.62
C LYS A 518 -17.93 10.93 -3.27
N ASN A 519 -16.99 11.40 -2.42
CA ASN A 519 -16.98 11.32 -0.95
C ASN A 519 -16.82 9.89 -0.35
N VAL A 520 -16.40 9.69 0.91
CA VAL A 520 -16.40 10.54 2.11
C VAL A 520 -15.02 10.61 2.79
N ASP A 521 -14.81 11.68 3.55
CA ASP A 521 -13.66 12.01 4.39
C ASP A 521 -13.43 11.01 5.55
N ASP A 522 -12.20 10.97 6.11
CA ASP A 522 -11.96 11.57 7.44
C ASP A 522 -10.47 11.87 7.69
N PHE A 523 -10.19 12.77 8.64
CA PHE A 523 -8.86 13.14 9.13
C PHE A 523 -8.44 12.27 10.33
N SER A 524 -7.15 11.93 10.44
CA SER A 524 -6.31 12.17 11.65
C SER A 524 -5.02 11.34 11.68
N THR A 525 -3.88 12.03 11.60
CA THR A 525 -2.69 11.73 12.44
C THR A 525 -2.88 12.46 13.79
N PRO A 526 -2.19 12.12 14.92
CA PRO A 526 -0.73 11.88 14.96
C PRO A 526 -0.22 10.90 16.06
N ASN A 527 1.09 11.00 16.31
CA ASN A 527 1.94 10.38 17.33
C ASN A 527 2.53 9.01 16.96
N ARG A 528 3.86 8.77 16.91
CA ARG A 528 5.12 9.37 17.46
C ARG A 528 5.71 8.55 18.61
N LEU A 529 6.76 7.78 18.26
CA LEU A 529 7.83 7.25 19.10
C LEU A 529 7.45 6.34 20.30
N LYS A 530 7.95 5.10 20.27
CA LYS A 530 9.03 4.68 21.19
C LYS A 530 9.76 3.41 20.73
N ASP A 531 11.08 3.45 20.90
CA ASP A 531 12.00 2.37 21.29
C ASP A 531 11.88 1.00 20.59
N LEU A 532 12.76 0.79 19.60
CA LEU A 532 13.30 -0.53 19.25
C LEU A 532 14.73 -0.64 19.78
N SER A 533 15.03 -1.66 20.59
CA SER A 533 16.38 -1.92 21.08
C SER A 533 16.72 -3.42 21.12
N PHE A 534 17.80 -3.79 20.43
CA PHE A 534 18.65 -4.99 20.63
C PHE A 534 17.97 -6.38 20.50
N VAL A 535 18.17 -7.11 19.39
CA VAL A 535 19.37 -7.94 19.04
C VAL A 535 19.32 -9.39 19.59
N ASN A 536 19.49 -10.34 18.66
CA ASN A 536 19.80 -11.78 18.80
C ASN A 536 18.74 -12.78 19.34
N GLY A 537 18.66 -13.94 18.67
CA GLY A 537 18.07 -15.20 19.18
C GLY A 537 19.17 -16.13 19.74
N PRO A 538 19.14 -17.49 19.55
CA PRO A 538 18.19 -18.31 18.76
C PRO A 538 17.71 -19.61 19.48
N SER A 539 17.21 -20.58 18.70
CA SER A 539 17.18 -22.04 18.94
C SER A 539 16.00 -22.74 19.67
N SER A 540 15.39 -23.67 18.91
CA SER A 540 15.08 -25.07 19.28
C SER A 540 13.92 -25.45 20.22
N ARG A 541 12.79 -25.81 19.59
CA ARG A 541 12.15 -27.16 19.65
C ARG A 541 12.12 -27.91 21.00
N TYR A 542 10.92 -28.14 21.55
CA TYR A 542 10.28 -29.48 21.65
C TYR A 542 8.83 -29.47 22.20
N GLN A 543 8.02 -30.40 21.66
CA GLN A 543 6.82 -31.09 22.22
C GLN A 543 5.72 -30.36 23.04
N GLY A 544 4.48 -30.57 22.59
CA GLY A 544 3.47 -31.27 23.42
C GLY A 544 2.26 -30.45 23.90
N GLY A 545 1.04 -30.91 23.57
CA GLY A 545 -0.20 -30.37 24.14
C GLY A 545 -1.44 -30.59 23.27
N ASP A 546 -2.15 -31.69 23.47
CA ASP A 546 -3.52 -31.86 22.96
C ASP A 546 -4.50 -31.01 23.78
N SER A 547 -5.49 -30.40 23.13
CA SER A 547 -6.76 -30.08 23.79
C SER A 547 -7.91 -30.09 22.78
N VAL A 548 -9.07 -30.59 23.21
CA VAL A 548 -10.26 -30.79 22.39
C VAL A 548 -11.27 -29.68 22.67
N GLY A 549 -11.84 -29.12 21.59
CA GLY A 549 -13.16 -28.48 21.58
C GLY A 549 -13.20 -27.14 20.84
N SER A 550 -14.35 -26.69 20.33
CA SER A 550 -15.61 -27.37 19.98
C SER A 550 -16.61 -26.29 19.55
N SER A 551 -17.36 -26.48 18.46
CA SER A 551 -18.33 -25.50 17.94
C SER A 551 -17.66 -24.21 17.38
N GLU A 552 -18.28 -23.39 16.53
CA GLU A 552 -19.68 -23.31 16.08
C GLU A 552 -19.82 -23.29 14.53
N PHE A 553 -21.03 -22.98 14.03
CA PHE A 553 -21.42 -22.78 12.62
C PHE A 553 -21.51 -24.00 11.69
N SER A 554 -22.69 -24.64 11.71
CA SER A 554 -23.27 -25.28 10.51
C SER A 554 -24.79 -25.08 10.52
N ASN A 555 -25.32 -24.31 9.56
CA ASN A 555 -26.74 -23.97 9.44
C ASN A 555 -27.31 -24.49 8.10
N VAL A 556 -27.84 -25.71 8.08
CA VAL A 556 -28.75 -26.20 7.03
C VAL A 556 -29.83 -27.08 7.69
N PRO A 557 -31.13 -26.75 7.58
CA PRO A 557 -32.18 -27.53 8.23
C PRO A 557 -32.56 -28.78 7.42
N LEU A 558 -32.63 -29.93 8.10
CA LEU A 558 -33.33 -31.13 7.61
C LEU A 558 -34.77 -31.11 8.11
N ASN A 559 -35.74 -31.07 7.21
CA ASN A 559 -37.16 -31.06 7.56
C ASN A 559 -37.72 -32.50 7.51
N LEU A 560 -37.86 -33.14 8.67
CA LEU A 560 -38.41 -34.49 8.80
C LEU A 560 -39.90 -34.47 9.14
N SER A 561 -40.67 -35.33 8.48
CA SER A 561 -42.14 -35.42 8.66
C SER A 561 -42.52 -36.02 10.02
N PRO A 562 -43.43 -35.39 10.79
CA PRO A 562 -44.02 -35.99 11.97
C PRO A 562 -45.27 -36.81 11.63
N ASN A 563 -45.25 -38.12 11.88
CA ASN A 563 -46.45 -38.97 11.91
C ASN A 563 -47.13 -38.91 13.30
N PRO A 564 -48.41 -38.54 13.42
CA PRO A 564 -49.19 -38.69 14.64
C PRO A 564 -50.20 -39.87 14.58
N SER A 565 -50.83 -40.15 15.72
CA SER A 565 -51.99 -41.05 15.92
C SER A 565 -51.78 -42.57 15.73
N LEU A 566 -51.22 -43.22 16.76
CA LEU A 566 -51.48 -44.65 17.03
C LEU A 566 -51.65 -44.93 18.54
N ALA A 567 -52.60 -44.22 19.18
CA ALA A 567 -53.14 -44.58 20.49
C ALA A 567 -54.39 -43.73 20.85
N GLN A 568 -55.59 -44.28 20.70
CA GLN A 568 -56.52 -44.57 21.82
C GLN A 568 -57.93 -44.87 21.31
N SER A 569 -58.34 -46.13 21.50
CA SER A 569 -59.72 -46.57 21.46
C SER A 569 -60.39 -46.27 22.81
N TYR A 570 -61.36 -45.34 22.87
CA TYR A 570 -62.34 -45.29 23.96
C TYR A 570 -63.57 -44.48 23.52
N LEU A 571 -64.75 -45.12 23.57
CA LEU A 571 -66.09 -44.54 23.33
C LEU A 571 -66.31 -44.05 21.88
N ARG A 572 -67.42 -44.37 21.19
CA ARG A 572 -68.73 -44.87 21.65
C ARG A 572 -69.44 -45.69 20.57
#